data_AF-A0A7V4KF18-F1
#
_entry.id   AF-A0A7V4KF18-F1
#
_cell.length_a   1.000
_cell.length_b   1.000
_cell.length_c   1.000
_cell.angle_alpha   90.00
_cell.angle_beta   90.00
_cell.angle_gamma   90.00
#
_symmetry.space_group_name_H-M   'P 1'
#
loop_
_entity.id
_entity.type
_entity.pdbx_description
1 polymer ?
#
loop_
_entity_poly.entity_id
_entity_poly.type
_entity_poly.pdbx_seq_one_letter_code
_entity_poly.pdbx_strand_id
1 'polypeptide(L)'
;GDNDTFRFLVVGQDNADLRKALDYTLLSYDWKSAVVPVLSIYDAVILVNGIFPVSDSRLLEYTTNGGTVVVISKGDVQKYIPDLIVDNNVFPMPKDYKLPFSKSISVKRPPSGAVNLITSSSQDSLVWKINLGLGQVIFYPLDLLKKEYRGLLIQVILSQLPISIQPIVNSWSMFIDDFPLPAYKRKLDIITREFGDITDNEFYYNVWWPAMKQLAREFGIKYTTFFVANYNASVTWPFSFQEYTNTPQQLLALKELLNSNFEIGIHGYNHIPLTADRWSAEQLDLVLSILKIFLRNTLGKSYIPYSYVAPDNIIDLFGVEKLLKSFPSIKVIGTTYRGANTLSEFEILFDKVVVVPRTTYGYYPEDTLIANSVLALMSLGTYQYFLHPDDLFSKDRNPDGKTWKEMYESLRNFLSTMKQYYPFLRNQWASESGDVIYTFFKERPIIKKESGSISVSLPIGYHLPRYYYLRVSGPFTLYGGKIVYSYGNLIIVEQTENKMEIRK
;
A
#
# COMPACT_ATOMS: atom_id res chain seq x y z
N GLY A 1 33.24 5.13 0.99
CA GLY A 1 31.96 5.84 1.13
C GLY A 1 31.91 6.41 2.52
N ASP A 2 31.19 7.51 2.72
CA ASP A 2 31.09 8.14 4.05
C ASP A 2 30.30 7.22 5.00
N ASN A 3 30.86 6.97 6.19
CA ASN A 3 30.26 6.11 7.22
C ASN A 3 28.98 6.69 7.84
N ASP A 4 28.63 7.90 7.45
CA ASP A 4 27.61 8.69 8.12
C ASP A 4 26.24 8.52 7.48
N THR A 5 26.05 7.56 6.56
CA THR A 5 24.77 7.33 5.87
C THR A 5 24.22 5.96 6.18
N PHE A 6 22.92 5.87 6.46
CA PHE A 6 22.29 4.58 6.68
C PHE A 6 22.33 3.75 5.39
N ARG A 7 22.98 2.59 5.43
CA ARG A 7 23.35 1.85 4.21
C ARG A 7 23.30 0.33 4.35
N PHE A 8 22.66 -0.32 3.39
CA PHE A 8 22.69 -1.77 3.26
C PHE A 8 23.69 -2.25 2.20
N LEU A 9 24.31 -3.40 2.42
CA LEU A 9 25.01 -4.14 1.36
C LEU A 9 24.17 -5.34 0.97
N VAL A 10 23.84 -5.47 -0.31
CA VAL A 10 23.26 -6.69 -0.88
C VAL A 10 24.34 -7.44 -1.64
N VAL A 11 24.50 -8.72 -1.33
CA VAL A 11 25.44 -9.63 -1.98
C VAL A 11 24.67 -10.78 -2.62
N GLY A 12 24.77 -10.93 -3.93
CA GLY A 12 24.18 -12.05 -4.67
C GLY A 12 23.51 -11.64 -5.97
N GLN A 13 22.74 -12.58 -6.54
CA GLN A 13 21.99 -12.37 -7.78
C GLN A 13 20.93 -11.29 -7.61
N ASP A 14 20.68 -10.50 -8.66
CA ASP A 14 19.63 -9.48 -8.66
C ASP A 14 18.26 -10.09 -8.37
N ASN A 15 17.45 -9.36 -7.62
CA ASN A 15 16.10 -9.76 -7.26
C ASN A 15 15.19 -8.53 -7.24
N ALA A 16 14.19 -8.51 -8.12
CA ALA A 16 13.31 -7.37 -8.31
C ALA A 16 12.49 -7.04 -7.04
N ASP A 17 12.06 -8.05 -6.29
CA ASP A 17 11.29 -7.85 -5.06
C ASP A 17 12.14 -7.23 -3.95
N LEU A 18 13.37 -7.71 -3.76
CA LEU A 18 14.31 -7.12 -2.80
C LEU A 18 14.70 -5.70 -3.20
N ARG A 19 14.97 -5.46 -4.48
CA ARG A 19 15.28 -4.13 -5.00
C ARG A 19 14.16 -3.14 -4.70
N LYS A 20 12.92 -3.51 -5.05
CA LYS A 20 11.76 -2.64 -4.79
C LYS A 20 11.48 -2.47 -3.30
N ALA A 21 11.70 -3.49 -2.48
CA ALA A 21 11.62 -3.39 -1.02
C ALA A 21 12.60 -2.34 -0.47
N LEU A 22 13.85 -2.35 -0.95
CA LEU A 22 14.89 -1.40 -0.55
C LEU A 22 14.60 0.00 -1.09
N ASP A 23 14.15 0.14 -2.34
CA ASP A 23 13.79 1.43 -2.95
C ASP A 23 12.70 2.15 -2.14
N TYR A 24 11.73 1.40 -1.61
CA TYR A 24 10.65 1.92 -0.77
C TYR A 24 11.08 2.35 0.63
N THR A 25 12.29 1.99 1.07
CA THR A 25 12.86 2.53 2.31
C THR A 25 13.42 3.95 2.14
N LEU A 26 13.73 4.36 0.89
CA LEU A 26 14.53 5.55 0.57
C LEU A 26 15.92 5.59 1.23
N LEU A 27 16.39 4.47 1.78
CA LEU A 27 17.72 4.33 2.37
C LEU A 27 18.73 3.92 1.30
N SER A 28 20.02 4.16 1.56
CA SER A 28 21.06 3.81 0.60
C SER A 28 21.31 2.30 0.62
N TYR A 29 21.61 1.73 -0.55
CA TYR A 29 22.08 0.35 -0.62
C TYR A 29 23.07 0.17 -1.78
N ASP A 30 24.03 -0.73 -1.59
CA ASP A 30 24.95 -1.19 -2.63
C ASP A 30 24.59 -2.61 -3.03
N TRP A 31 24.61 -2.92 -4.32
CA TRP A 31 24.45 -4.29 -4.82
C TRP A 31 25.76 -4.81 -5.39
N LYS A 32 26.24 -5.95 -4.89
CA LYS A 32 27.52 -6.55 -5.29
C LYS A 32 27.34 -8.04 -5.58
N SER A 33 28.16 -8.56 -6.49
CA SER A 33 28.19 -10.00 -6.80
C SER A 33 28.90 -10.82 -5.73
N ALA A 34 29.75 -10.19 -4.92
CA ALA A 34 30.51 -10.83 -3.85
C ALA A 34 30.66 -9.90 -2.63
N VAL A 35 30.95 -10.50 -1.47
CA VAL A 35 31.26 -9.77 -0.24
C VAL A 35 32.47 -8.87 -0.50
N VAL A 36 32.37 -7.61 -0.09
CA VAL A 36 33.43 -6.59 -0.28
C VAL A 36 34.41 -6.58 0.91
N PRO A 37 35.62 -6.02 0.76
CA PRO A 37 36.62 -6.02 1.83
C PRO A 37 36.23 -5.18 3.05
N VAL A 38 35.52 -4.07 2.87
CA VAL A 38 35.15 -3.14 3.95
C VAL A 38 33.66 -3.22 4.22
N LEU A 39 33.28 -3.86 5.33
CA LEU A 39 31.87 -4.06 5.72
C LEU A 39 31.40 -3.11 6.82
N SER A 40 32.32 -2.47 7.55
CA SER A 40 32.04 -1.60 8.70
C SER A 40 31.19 -0.36 8.37
N ILE A 41 31.06 -0.03 7.08
CA ILE A 41 30.26 1.11 6.60
C ILE A 41 28.77 0.78 6.42
N TYR A 42 28.40 -0.51 6.52
CA TYR A 42 27.04 -0.99 6.28
C TYR A 42 26.35 -1.32 7.60
N ASP A 43 25.09 -0.88 7.74
CA ASP A 43 24.24 -1.19 8.89
C ASP A 43 23.76 -2.65 8.88
N ALA A 44 23.56 -3.21 7.69
CA ALA A 44 23.33 -4.64 7.51
C ALA A 44 23.87 -5.15 6.18
N VAL A 45 24.27 -6.43 6.17
CA VAL A 45 24.69 -7.16 4.96
C VAL A 45 23.65 -8.23 4.66
N ILE A 46 23.01 -8.14 3.50
CA ILE A 46 21.98 -9.07 3.02
C ILE A 46 22.61 -10.00 1.98
N LEU A 47 22.60 -11.30 2.25
CA LEU A 47 23.09 -12.34 1.34
C LEU A 47 21.89 -12.99 0.65
N VAL A 48 21.77 -12.80 -0.66
CA VAL A 48 20.75 -13.43 -1.49
C VAL A 48 21.25 -14.79 -1.96
N ASN A 49 20.48 -15.85 -1.70
CA ASN A 49 20.91 -17.24 -1.84
C ASN A 49 22.18 -17.53 -1.01
N GLY A 50 22.28 -16.90 0.16
CA GLY A 50 23.41 -17.09 1.07
C GLY A 50 23.44 -18.47 1.72
N ILE A 51 24.56 -18.77 2.37
CA ILE A 51 24.76 -20.04 3.09
C ILE A 51 24.74 -19.75 4.60
N PHE A 52 23.98 -20.56 5.34
CA PHE A 52 24.06 -20.62 6.81
C PHE A 52 24.50 -22.03 7.23
N PRO A 53 25.47 -22.17 8.16
CA PRO A 53 26.16 -21.11 8.90
C PRO A 53 27.09 -20.26 8.01
N VAL A 54 27.27 -19.00 8.38
CA VAL A 54 28.18 -18.08 7.67
C VAL A 54 29.62 -18.51 7.90
N SER A 55 30.41 -18.63 6.84
CA SER A 55 31.82 -19.08 6.92
C SER A 55 32.82 -18.09 6.31
N ASP A 56 32.36 -17.04 5.62
CA ASP A 56 33.24 -16.00 5.08
C ASP A 56 33.89 -15.22 6.24
N SER A 57 35.22 -15.20 6.29
CA SER A 57 35.97 -14.59 7.40
C SER A 57 35.64 -13.11 7.60
N ARG A 58 35.33 -12.37 6.53
CA ARG A 58 34.98 -10.95 6.59
C ARG A 58 33.61 -10.75 7.22
N LEU A 59 32.65 -11.62 6.90
CA LEU A 59 31.32 -11.59 7.51
C LEU A 59 31.40 -11.99 8.99
N LEU A 60 32.22 -12.99 9.33
CA LEU A 60 32.47 -13.39 10.72
C LEU A 60 33.08 -12.25 11.53
N GLU A 61 34.11 -11.58 11.00
CA GLU A 61 34.70 -10.39 11.60
C GLU A 61 33.68 -9.26 11.77
N TYR A 62 32.89 -8.97 10.72
CA TYR A 62 31.84 -7.96 10.75
C TYR A 62 30.79 -8.25 11.85
N THR A 63 30.28 -9.48 11.93
CA THR A 63 29.35 -9.88 13.00
C THR A 63 29.98 -9.84 14.38
N THR A 64 31.24 -10.25 14.53
CA THR A 64 31.96 -10.20 15.80
C THR A 64 32.02 -8.77 16.35
N ASN A 65 32.13 -7.79 15.45
CA ASN A 65 32.17 -6.36 15.75
C ASN A 65 30.79 -5.67 15.80
N GLY A 66 29.68 -6.42 15.93
CA GLY A 66 28.33 -5.85 16.09
C GLY A 66 27.49 -5.76 14.82
N GLY A 67 28.03 -6.23 13.69
CA GLY A 67 27.35 -6.22 12.41
C GLY A 67 26.12 -7.15 12.35
N THR A 68 25.15 -6.78 11.51
CA THR A 68 23.95 -7.59 11.25
C THR A 68 24.03 -8.22 9.86
N VAL A 69 24.03 -9.55 9.80
CA VAL A 69 23.99 -10.30 8.53
C VAL A 69 22.63 -10.94 8.35
N VAL A 70 22.04 -10.81 7.17
CA VAL A 70 20.75 -11.40 6.81
C VAL A 70 21.00 -12.43 5.72
N VAL A 71 20.74 -13.69 6.01
CA VAL A 71 20.87 -14.79 5.05
C VAL A 71 19.48 -15.09 4.48
N ILE A 72 19.24 -14.64 3.25
CA ILE A 72 18.06 -15.01 2.48
C ILE A 72 18.38 -16.27 1.71
N SER A 73 17.76 -17.40 2.07
CA SER A 73 18.08 -18.67 1.44
C SER A 73 16.94 -19.69 1.54
N LYS A 74 17.04 -20.76 0.76
CA LYS A 74 16.17 -21.92 0.92
C LYS A 74 16.56 -22.67 2.19
N GLY A 75 15.57 -23.00 3.01
CA GLY A 75 15.76 -23.90 4.13
C GLY A 75 15.90 -25.36 3.72
N ASP A 76 16.29 -26.19 4.69
CA ASP A 76 16.57 -27.62 4.48
C ASP A 76 15.31 -28.49 4.67
N VAL A 77 14.20 -27.91 5.14
CA VAL A 77 12.96 -28.61 5.46
C VAL A 77 11.78 -27.91 4.79
N GLN A 78 11.00 -28.64 3.98
CA GLN A 78 9.73 -28.16 3.44
C GLN A 78 8.63 -28.27 4.49
N LYS A 79 7.85 -27.21 4.68
CA LYS A 79 6.67 -27.20 5.57
C LYS A 79 5.51 -26.45 4.95
N TYR A 80 4.30 -26.96 5.14
CA TYR A 80 3.08 -26.21 4.88
C TYR A 80 2.80 -25.28 6.05
N ILE A 81 2.68 -23.99 5.77
CA ILE A 81 2.47 -22.96 6.79
C ILE A 81 1.09 -22.33 6.56
N PRO A 82 0.14 -22.45 7.50
CA PRO A 82 -1.20 -21.89 7.35
C PRO A 82 -1.21 -20.37 7.54
N ASP A 83 -0.40 -19.87 8.47
CA ASP A 83 -0.37 -18.47 8.90
C ASP A 83 1.02 -18.03 9.38
N LEU A 84 1.24 -16.73 9.40
CA LEU A 84 2.42 -16.09 9.99
C LEU A 84 2.02 -15.32 11.26
N ILE A 85 2.73 -15.59 12.34
CA ILE A 85 2.69 -14.84 13.59
C ILE A 85 3.94 -13.99 13.66
N VAL A 86 3.77 -12.67 13.55
CA VAL A 86 4.87 -11.69 13.56
C VAL A 86 5.09 -11.25 15.00
N ASP A 87 6.34 -11.30 15.47
CA ASP A 87 6.71 -10.80 16.78
C ASP A 87 6.42 -9.28 16.86
N ASN A 88 5.85 -8.81 17.98
CA ASN A 88 5.50 -7.40 18.14
C ASN A 88 6.72 -6.46 18.09
N ASN A 89 7.93 -6.95 18.36
CA ASN A 89 9.16 -6.18 18.18
C ASN A 89 9.51 -6.02 16.70
N VAL A 90 9.09 -6.95 15.82
CA VAL A 90 9.23 -6.81 14.37
C VAL A 90 8.25 -5.78 13.85
N PHE A 91 6.96 -5.89 14.15
CA PHE A 91 5.98 -4.86 13.81
C PHE A 91 4.73 -5.00 14.69
N PRO A 92 4.08 -3.90 15.10
CA PRO A 92 2.85 -3.97 15.86
C PRO A 92 1.73 -4.59 15.03
N MET A 93 1.24 -5.73 15.49
CA MET A 93 0.08 -6.42 14.91
C MET A 93 -1.17 -6.20 15.77
N PRO A 94 -2.38 -6.28 15.18
CA PRO A 94 -3.58 -6.42 15.99
C PRO A 94 -3.44 -7.62 16.96
N LYS A 95 -4.02 -7.50 18.15
CA LYS A 95 -3.88 -8.53 19.19
C LYS A 95 -4.34 -9.90 18.67
N ASP A 96 -3.54 -10.92 18.94
CA ASP A 96 -3.78 -12.32 18.58
C ASP A 96 -3.95 -12.57 17.06
N TYR A 97 -3.60 -11.57 16.23
CA TYR A 97 -3.79 -11.63 14.79
C TYR A 97 -2.72 -12.49 14.11
N LYS A 98 -3.17 -13.31 13.16
CA LYS A 98 -2.33 -14.23 12.38
C LYS A 98 -2.51 -13.90 10.91
N LEU A 99 -1.41 -13.56 10.23
CA LEU A 99 -1.46 -13.24 8.81
C LEU A 99 -1.80 -14.52 8.01
N PRO A 100 -2.89 -14.53 7.24
CA PRO A 100 -3.19 -15.67 6.36
C PRO A 100 -2.06 -15.88 5.35
N PHE A 101 -1.59 -17.12 5.23
CA PHE A 101 -0.45 -17.46 4.38
C PHE A 101 -0.70 -18.67 3.48
N SER A 102 -1.09 -19.80 4.06
CA SER A 102 -1.49 -21.04 3.37
C SER A 102 -0.58 -21.45 2.19
N LYS A 103 0.73 -21.52 2.46
CA LYS A 103 1.77 -21.84 1.45
C LYS A 103 2.80 -22.81 2.02
N SER A 104 3.34 -23.67 1.16
CA SER A 104 4.52 -24.47 1.49
C SER A 104 5.80 -23.66 1.28
N ILE A 105 6.68 -23.64 2.28
CA ILE A 105 7.97 -22.94 2.22
C ILE A 105 9.11 -23.77 2.77
N SER A 106 10.32 -23.44 2.31
CA SER A 106 11.58 -24.06 2.73
C SER A 106 12.11 -23.33 3.98
N VAL A 107 12.00 -23.94 5.15
CA VAL A 107 12.48 -23.37 6.42
C VAL A 107 13.77 -24.04 6.89
N LYS A 108 14.64 -23.26 7.55
CA LYS A 108 15.85 -23.79 8.16
C LYS A 108 15.61 -23.93 9.65
N ARG A 109 15.91 -25.11 10.20
CA ARG A 109 15.78 -25.36 11.64
C ARG A 109 16.68 -24.38 12.40
N PRO A 110 16.14 -23.64 13.38
CA PRO A 110 16.96 -22.73 14.17
C PRO A 110 18.02 -23.50 14.98
N PRO A 111 19.26 -22.98 15.08
CA PRO A 111 20.24 -23.48 16.03
C PRO A 111 19.80 -23.22 17.48
N SER A 112 20.44 -23.90 18.44
CA SER A 112 20.18 -23.69 19.86
C SER A 112 20.47 -22.22 20.25
N GLY A 113 19.58 -21.62 21.03
CA GLY A 113 19.70 -20.22 21.47
C GLY A 113 19.23 -19.19 20.44
N ALA A 114 18.71 -19.59 19.28
CA ALA A 114 18.09 -18.67 18.34
C ALA A 114 16.79 -18.07 18.90
N VAL A 115 16.52 -16.83 18.52
CA VAL A 115 15.30 -16.09 18.86
C VAL A 115 14.41 -16.01 17.62
N ASN A 116 13.15 -16.42 17.77
CA ASN A 116 12.18 -16.34 16.69
C ASN A 116 11.72 -14.89 16.46
N LEU A 117 11.60 -14.52 15.20
CA LEU A 117 11.06 -13.22 14.76
C LEU A 117 9.70 -13.40 14.08
N ILE A 118 9.52 -14.52 13.36
CA ILE A 118 8.25 -14.92 12.75
C ILE A 118 8.05 -16.41 12.97
N THR A 119 6.86 -16.77 13.46
CA THR A 119 6.45 -18.15 13.72
C THR A 119 5.14 -18.50 13.01
N SER A 120 4.66 -19.73 13.15
CA SER A 120 3.32 -20.15 12.74
C SER A 120 2.47 -20.55 13.95
N SER A 121 1.15 -20.66 13.77
CA SER A 121 0.26 -21.28 14.76
C SER A 121 0.63 -22.72 15.13
N SER A 122 1.35 -23.42 14.26
CA SER A 122 1.90 -24.76 14.50
C SER A 122 3.25 -24.75 15.23
N GLN A 123 3.67 -23.57 15.74
CA GLN A 123 4.93 -23.34 16.44
C GLN A 123 6.18 -23.56 15.58
N ASP A 124 6.05 -23.46 14.25
CA ASP A 124 7.21 -23.49 13.36
C ASP A 124 7.99 -22.18 13.47
N SER A 125 9.30 -22.28 13.62
CA SER A 125 10.21 -21.15 13.48
C SER A 125 10.49 -20.89 12.00
N LEU A 126 10.06 -19.73 11.49
CA LEU A 126 10.14 -19.39 10.06
C LEU A 126 11.28 -18.41 9.80
N VAL A 127 11.30 -17.31 10.55
CA VAL A 127 12.37 -16.31 10.54
C VAL A 127 12.90 -16.20 11.97
N TRP A 128 14.21 -16.28 12.10
CA TRP A 128 14.86 -16.27 13.40
C TRP A 128 16.22 -15.60 13.30
N LYS A 129 16.74 -15.19 14.45
CA LYS A 129 18.10 -14.66 14.59
C LYS A 129 18.90 -15.44 15.60
N ILE A 130 20.22 -15.40 15.47
CA ILE A 130 21.16 -15.87 16.48
C ILE A 130 22.27 -14.82 16.66
N ASN A 131 22.66 -14.60 17.91
CA ASN A 131 23.78 -13.72 18.22
C ASN A 131 25.09 -14.40 17.85
N LEU A 132 26.01 -13.65 17.24
CA LEU A 132 27.35 -14.11 16.89
C LEU A 132 28.35 -12.99 17.22
N GLY A 133 29.13 -13.21 18.28
CA GLY A 133 29.93 -12.13 18.89
C GLY A 133 29.04 -11.01 19.43
N LEU A 134 29.36 -9.76 19.11
CA LEU A 134 28.53 -8.60 19.46
C LEU A 134 27.36 -8.35 18.49
N GLY A 135 27.36 -9.02 17.34
CA GLY A 135 26.38 -8.86 16.28
C GLY A 135 25.43 -10.04 16.18
N GLN A 136 24.85 -10.22 15.00
CA GLN A 136 23.84 -11.25 14.78
C GLN A 136 23.73 -11.71 13.32
N VAL A 137 23.21 -12.93 13.16
CA VAL A 137 22.80 -13.47 11.87
C VAL A 137 21.30 -13.74 11.91
N ILE A 138 20.58 -13.24 10.90
CA ILE A 138 19.15 -13.48 10.67
C ILE A 138 19.02 -14.47 9.53
N PHE A 139 18.25 -15.54 9.70
CA PHE A 139 17.82 -16.39 8.61
C PHE A 139 16.43 -15.98 8.13
N TYR A 140 16.30 -15.72 6.83
CA TYR A 140 15.03 -15.36 6.20
C TYR A 140 14.75 -16.32 5.03
N PRO A 141 13.63 -17.06 5.03
CA PRO A 141 13.27 -17.96 3.93
C PRO A 141 13.14 -17.21 2.60
N LEU A 142 13.82 -17.72 1.57
CA LEU A 142 13.72 -17.16 0.21
C LEU A 142 12.27 -17.17 -0.30
N ASP A 143 11.46 -18.14 0.09
CA ASP A 143 10.06 -18.26 -0.33
C ASP A 143 9.17 -17.10 0.18
N LEU A 144 9.61 -16.37 1.21
CA LEU A 144 8.96 -15.14 1.71
C LEU A 144 9.42 -13.88 0.97
N LEU A 145 10.46 -13.95 0.12
CA LEU A 145 10.89 -12.83 -0.71
C LEU A 145 9.97 -12.68 -1.92
N LYS A 146 8.76 -12.14 -1.68
CA LYS A 146 7.73 -11.87 -2.67
C LYS A 146 7.12 -10.50 -2.47
N LYS A 147 6.49 -9.97 -3.51
CA LYS A 147 5.85 -8.65 -3.53
C LYS A 147 5.03 -8.35 -2.29
N GLU A 148 4.12 -9.23 -1.93
CA GLU A 148 3.21 -9.04 -0.80
C GLU A 148 3.90 -9.02 0.58
N TYR A 149 5.14 -9.52 0.69
CA TYR A 149 5.88 -9.60 1.96
C TYR A 149 7.16 -8.74 1.99
N ARG A 150 7.40 -7.90 0.98
CA ARG A 150 8.56 -6.99 0.92
C ARG A 150 8.70 -6.15 2.19
N GLY A 151 7.58 -5.61 2.69
CA GLY A 151 7.56 -4.85 3.94
C GLY A 151 7.97 -5.68 5.16
N LEU A 152 7.55 -6.94 5.23
CA LEU A 152 7.89 -7.84 6.34
C LEU A 152 9.41 -8.07 6.43
N LEU A 153 10.08 -8.26 5.29
CA LEU A 153 11.55 -8.34 5.26
C LEU A 153 12.20 -7.08 5.82
N ILE A 154 11.80 -5.90 5.35
CA ILE A 154 12.36 -4.63 5.79
C ILE A 154 12.16 -4.44 7.29
N GLN A 155 10.97 -4.73 7.83
CA GLN A 155 10.72 -4.61 9.27
C GLN A 155 11.50 -5.62 10.10
N VAL A 156 11.71 -6.85 9.59
CA VAL A 156 12.62 -7.82 10.21
C VAL A 156 14.02 -7.23 10.32
N ILE A 157 14.57 -6.65 9.25
CA ILE A 157 15.94 -6.10 9.29
C ILE A 157 16.03 -4.90 10.24
N LEU A 158 15.16 -3.91 10.06
CA LEU A 158 15.20 -2.65 10.81
C LEU A 158 14.95 -2.86 12.31
N SER A 159 14.09 -3.81 12.69
CA SER A 159 13.83 -4.14 14.11
C SER A 159 15.03 -4.72 14.85
N GLN A 160 16.04 -5.23 14.13
CA GLN A 160 17.22 -5.82 14.74
C GLN A 160 18.39 -4.85 14.85
N LEU A 161 18.29 -3.64 14.31
CA LEU A 161 19.35 -2.64 14.41
C LEU A 161 19.25 -1.86 15.73
N PRO A 162 20.38 -1.43 16.33
CA PRO A 162 20.37 -0.71 17.61
C PRO A 162 19.56 0.60 17.59
N ILE A 163 19.55 1.25 16.44
CA ILE A 163 18.71 2.39 16.08
C ILE A 163 18.47 2.33 14.57
N SER A 164 17.23 2.55 14.14
CA SER A 164 16.89 2.59 12.71
C SER A 164 15.80 3.61 12.44
N ILE A 165 15.79 4.17 11.24
CA ILE A 165 14.74 5.09 10.80
C ILE A 165 14.33 4.74 9.37
N GLN A 166 13.02 4.78 9.10
CA GLN A 166 12.45 4.60 7.78
C GLN A 166 11.43 5.71 7.51
N PRO A 167 11.62 6.52 6.45
CA PRO A 167 10.59 7.40 5.93
C PRO A 167 9.31 6.62 5.58
N ILE A 168 8.15 7.19 5.91
CA ILE A 168 6.84 6.63 5.56
C ILE A 168 5.94 7.68 4.91
N VAL A 169 5.00 7.22 4.09
CA VAL A 169 4.02 8.07 3.41
C VAL A 169 3.01 8.67 4.41
N ASN A 170 2.55 7.89 5.40
CA ASN A 170 1.54 8.31 6.39
C ASN A 170 0.30 8.98 5.75
N SER A 171 -0.26 8.29 4.76
CA SER A 171 -1.50 8.65 4.10
C SER A 171 -2.21 7.37 3.69
N TRP A 172 -3.54 7.35 3.72
CA TRP A 172 -4.33 6.29 3.11
C TRP A 172 -5.60 6.89 2.52
N SER A 173 -6.11 6.27 1.45
CA SER A 173 -7.33 6.70 0.77
C SER A 173 -8.28 5.54 0.55
N MET A 174 -9.57 5.87 0.48
CA MET A 174 -10.64 4.92 0.21
C MET A 174 -11.33 5.31 -1.09
N PHE A 175 -11.11 4.46 -2.09
CA PHE A 175 -11.58 4.55 -3.46
C PHE A 175 -12.91 3.81 -3.53
N ILE A 176 -13.96 4.52 -3.93
CA ILE A 176 -15.26 3.95 -4.24
C ILE A 176 -15.35 3.89 -5.76
N ASP A 177 -14.98 2.74 -6.30
CA ASP A 177 -15.09 2.46 -7.72
C ASP A 177 -16.57 2.31 -8.09
N ASP A 178 -16.92 2.64 -9.33
CA ASP A 178 -18.29 2.55 -9.84
C ASP A 178 -19.33 3.27 -8.96
N PHE A 179 -19.01 4.47 -8.50
CA PHE A 179 -20.01 5.29 -7.82
C PHE A 179 -19.86 6.77 -8.16
N PRO A 180 -20.95 7.46 -8.53
CA PRO A 180 -22.27 6.91 -8.83
C PRO A 180 -22.27 6.02 -10.09
N LEU A 181 -23.03 4.92 -10.08
CA LEU A 181 -23.19 3.98 -11.21
C LEU A 181 -24.56 4.01 -11.89
N PRO A 182 -24.65 3.63 -13.18
CA PRO A 182 -25.90 3.25 -13.80
C PRO A 182 -26.58 2.10 -13.04
N ALA A 183 -27.89 2.24 -12.82
CA ALA A 183 -28.72 1.21 -12.20
C ALA A 183 -29.92 0.88 -13.09
N TYR A 184 -30.43 -0.35 -12.99
CA TYR A 184 -31.34 -0.92 -14.00
C TYR A 184 -32.74 -1.25 -13.46
N LYS A 185 -33.05 -0.82 -12.22
CA LYS A 185 -34.33 -1.10 -11.52
C LYS A 185 -34.64 -2.60 -11.44
N ARG A 186 -33.60 -3.42 -11.29
CA ARG A 186 -33.73 -4.87 -11.21
C ARG A 186 -34.05 -5.29 -9.78
N LYS A 187 -34.97 -6.24 -9.63
CA LYS A 187 -35.18 -6.95 -8.37
C LYS A 187 -34.22 -8.12 -8.32
N LEU A 188 -33.30 -8.10 -7.38
CA LEU A 188 -32.29 -9.15 -7.20
C LEU A 188 -32.60 -9.94 -5.93
N ASP A 189 -32.52 -11.27 -6.01
CA ASP A 189 -32.84 -12.16 -4.89
C ASP A 189 -32.09 -11.81 -3.61
N ILE A 190 -30.80 -11.49 -3.70
CA ILE A 190 -29.97 -11.19 -2.52
C ILE A 190 -30.41 -9.90 -1.80
N ILE A 191 -30.86 -8.88 -2.53
CA ILE A 191 -31.44 -7.67 -1.95
C ILE A 191 -32.82 -7.97 -1.38
N THR A 192 -33.66 -8.66 -2.17
CA THR A 192 -35.08 -8.81 -1.82
C THR A 192 -35.29 -9.69 -0.59
N ARG A 193 -34.39 -10.65 -0.36
CA ARG A 193 -34.35 -11.45 0.88
C ARG A 193 -34.05 -10.63 2.13
N GLU A 194 -33.25 -9.57 2.02
CA GLU A 194 -32.80 -8.76 3.17
C GLU A 194 -33.63 -7.49 3.37
N PHE A 195 -34.05 -6.83 2.30
CA PHE A 195 -34.71 -5.52 2.33
C PHE A 195 -36.16 -5.53 1.81
N GLY A 196 -36.70 -6.69 1.44
CA GLY A 196 -38.03 -6.79 0.86
C GLY A 196 -38.06 -6.31 -0.60
N ASP A 197 -39.22 -5.82 -1.05
CA ASP A 197 -39.45 -5.56 -2.47
C ASP A 197 -38.82 -4.25 -3.00
N ILE A 198 -37.48 -4.17 -2.99
CA ILE A 198 -36.71 -3.04 -3.54
C ILE A 198 -35.84 -3.47 -4.72
N THR A 199 -35.46 -2.48 -5.53
CA THR A 199 -34.59 -2.64 -6.70
C THR A 199 -33.11 -2.39 -6.40
N ASP A 200 -32.22 -2.78 -7.31
CA ASP A 200 -30.78 -2.47 -7.27
C ASP A 200 -30.52 -0.96 -7.12
N ASN A 201 -31.28 -0.13 -7.84
CA ASN A 201 -31.22 1.32 -7.73
C ASN A 201 -31.58 1.83 -6.32
N GLU A 202 -32.65 1.30 -5.72
CA GLU A 202 -33.03 1.68 -4.36
C GLU A 202 -32.00 1.20 -3.33
N PHE A 203 -31.43 0.01 -3.53
CA PHE A 203 -30.34 -0.47 -2.70
C PHE A 203 -29.13 0.48 -2.76
N TYR A 204 -28.60 0.78 -3.95
CA TYR A 204 -27.39 1.61 -4.08
C TYR A 204 -27.55 3.00 -3.44
N TYR A 205 -28.67 3.66 -3.71
CA TYR A 205 -28.83 5.08 -3.36
C TYR A 205 -29.58 5.32 -2.04
N ASN A 206 -30.42 4.37 -1.58
CA ASN A 206 -31.20 4.53 -0.34
C ASN A 206 -30.73 3.62 0.81
N VAL A 207 -29.92 2.60 0.53
CA VAL A 207 -29.37 1.69 1.57
C VAL A 207 -27.86 1.83 1.66
N TRP A 208 -27.16 1.50 0.58
CA TRP A 208 -25.70 1.42 0.52
C TRP A 208 -25.05 2.79 0.71
N TRP A 209 -25.43 3.82 -0.07
CA TRP A 209 -24.80 5.13 0.02
C TRP A 209 -25.02 5.82 1.38
N PRO A 210 -26.24 5.82 1.97
CA PRO A 210 -26.43 6.28 3.34
C PRO A 210 -25.56 5.55 4.38
N ALA A 211 -25.39 4.23 4.24
CA ALA A 211 -24.53 3.44 5.13
C ALA A 211 -23.04 3.79 4.96
N MET A 212 -22.56 3.99 3.73
CA MET A 212 -21.18 4.46 3.49
C MET A 212 -20.96 5.85 4.09
N LYS A 213 -21.93 6.78 3.96
CA LYS A 213 -21.88 8.09 4.63
C LYS A 213 -21.88 7.98 6.16
N GLN A 214 -22.54 6.96 6.73
CA GLN A 214 -22.48 6.69 8.16
C GLN A 214 -21.07 6.27 8.59
N LEU A 215 -20.42 5.35 7.85
CA LEU A 215 -19.02 4.97 8.10
C LEU A 215 -18.08 6.18 7.97
N ALA A 216 -18.30 7.05 7.00
CA ALA A 216 -17.52 8.28 6.85
C ALA A 216 -17.62 9.17 8.10
N ARG A 217 -18.82 9.36 8.65
CA ARG A 217 -19.01 10.13 9.88
C ARG A 217 -18.40 9.44 11.11
N GLU A 218 -18.57 8.13 11.22
CA GLU A 218 -18.09 7.33 12.36
C GLU A 218 -16.55 7.29 12.41
N PHE A 219 -15.90 7.06 11.28
CA PHE A 219 -14.46 6.87 11.21
C PHE A 219 -13.70 8.13 10.79
N GLY A 220 -14.38 9.16 10.28
CA GLY A 220 -13.76 10.38 9.76
C GLY A 220 -13.16 10.19 8.37
N ILE A 221 -13.83 9.42 7.51
CA ILE A 221 -13.33 9.04 6.18
C ILE A 221 -13.77 10.07 5.13
N LYS A 222 -12.81 10.54 4.36
CA LYS A 222 -12.94 11.26 3.11
C LYS A 222 -12.87 10.25 1.95
N TYR A 223 -14.00 9.95 1.34
CA TYR A 223 -14.02 9.11 0.14
C TYR A 223 -13.57 9.87 -1.11
N THR A 224 -12.95 9.14 -2.03
CA THR A 224 -12.92 9.50 -3.44
C THR A 224 -13.80 8.52 -4.20
N THR A 225 -14.82 9.05 -4.87
CA THR A 225 -15.77 8.29 -5.70
C THR A 225 -15.34 8.35 -7.15
N PHE A 226 -15.43 7.25 -7.88
CA PHE A 226 -15.03 7.19 -9.29
C PHE A 226 -16.26 6.98 -10.15
N PHE A 227 -16.65 8.06 -10.83
CA PHE A 227 -17.85 8.09 -11.64
C PHE A 227 -17.63 7.30 -12.94
N VAL A 228 -18.58 6.40 -13.22
CA VAL A 228 -18.72 5.66 -14.47
C VAL A 228 -20.01 6.08 -15.16
N ALA A 229 -19.91 6.49 -16.43
CA ALA A 229 -21.07 7.02 -17.14
C ALA A 229 -21.93 5.92 -17.78
N ASN A 230 -21.32 4.78 -18.11
CA ASN A 230 -21.94 3.73 -18.94
C ASN A 230 -21.19 2.40 -18.77
N TYR A 231 -21.85 1.28 -19.04
CA TYR A 231 -21.31 -0.08 -19.13
C TYR A 231 -21.51 -0.74 -20.50
N ASN A 232 -21.88 0.03 -21.54
CA ASN A 232 -22.23 -0.50 -22.87
C ASN A 232 -21.07 -1.14 -23.66
N ALA A 233 -19.84 -1.14 -23.14
CA ALA A 233 -18.64 -1.69 -23.77
C ALA A 233 -18.37 -1.19 -25.21
N SER A 234 -18.95 -0.06 -25.64
CA SER A 234 -18.80 0.43 -27.01
C SER A 234 -17.50 1.18 -27.23
N VAL A 235 -16.64 0.69 -28.12
CA VAL A 235 -15.38 1.33 -28.53
C VAL A 235 -15.47 2.01 -29.90
N THR A 236 -16.65 2.01 -30.52
CA THR A 236 -16.91 2.59 -31.84
C THR A 236 -18.04 3.61 -31.81
N TRP A 237 -17.94 4.64 -32.66
CA TRP A 237 -19.00 5.63 -32.84
C TRP A 237 -20.32 4.97 -33.34
N PRO A 238 -21.51 5.42 -32.90
CA PRO A 238 -21.78 6.53 -31.97
C PRO A 238 -21.68 6.17 -30.48
N PHE A 239 -21.10 7.08 -29.70
CA PHE A 239 -21.05 7.00 -28.24
C PHE A 239 -22.35 7.54 -27.61
N SER A 240 -22.84 6.89 -26.56
CA SER A 240 -24.10 7.19 -25.88
C SER A 240 -23.92 7.38 -24.36
N PHE A 241 -24.75 8.22 -23.75
CA PHE A 241 -24.86 8.38 -22.29
C PHE A 241 -26.26 7.97 -21.80
N GLN A 242 -26.95 7.11 -22.54
CA GLN A 242 -28.32 6.71 -22.22
C GLN A 242 -28.43 6.07 -20.83
N GLU A 243 -27.47 5.22 -20.45
CA GLU A 243 -27.47 4.56 -19.14
C GLU A 243 -27.44 5.55 -17.98
N TYR A 244 -26.67 6.62 -18.12
CA TYR A 244 -26.63 7.72 -17.15
C TYR A 244 -28.01 8.39 -16.97
N THR A 245 -28.83 8.42 -18.02
CA THR A 245 -30.17 9.03 -18.00
C THR A 245 -31.29 8.05 -17.64
N ASN A 246 -31.01 6.75 -17.45
CA ASN A 246 -32.02 5.74 -17.14
C ASN A 246 -32.78 6.05 -15.83
N THR A 247 -32.07 6.67 -14.88
CA THR A 247 -32.63 7.03 -13.56
C THR A 247 -32.11 8.41 -13.11
N PRO A 248 -32.89 9.17 -12.32
CA PRO A 248 -32.41 10.46 -11.81
C PRO A 248 -31.33 10.32 -10.72
N GLN A 249 -31.19 9.15 -10.09
CA GLN A 249 -30.36 8.95 -8.90
C GLN A 249 -28.88 9.23 -9.13
N GLN A 250 -28.33 8.85 -10.28
CA GLN A 250 -26.92 9.08 -10.58
C GLN A 250 -26.59 10.58 -10.63
N LEU A 251 -27.45 11.39 -11.29
CA LEU A 251 -27.33 12.85 -11.29
C LEU A 251 -27.50 13.46 -9.90
N LEU A 252 -28.46 12.97 -9.11
CA LEU A 252 -28.69 13.45 -7.75
C LEU A 252 -27.49 13.18 -6.85
N ALA A 253 -26.92 11.98 -6.93
CA ALA A 253 -25.72 11.60 -6.19
C ALA A 253 -24.50 12.43 -6.61
N LEU A 254 -24.30 12.68 -7.91
CA LEU A 254 -23.24 13.56 -8.39
C LEU A 254 -23.39 15.00 -7.86
N LYS A 255 -24.61 15.55 -7.86
CA LYS A 255 -24.88 16.88 -7.30
C LYS A 255 -24.67 16.91 -5.78
N GLU A 256 -25.01 15.85 -5.07
CA GLU A 256 -24.70 15.71 -3.65
C GLU A 256 -23.18 15.70 -3.43
N LEU A 257 -22.45 14.89 -4.19
CA LEU A 257 -21.00 14.75 -4.08
C LEU A 257 -20.27 16.08 -4.33
N LEU A 258 -20.70 16.85 -5.33
CA LEU A 258 -20.15 18.18 -5.63
C LEU A 258 -20.27 19.18 -4.47
N ASN A 259 -21.29 19.01 -3.61
CA ASN A 259 -21.53 19.86 -2.46
C ASN A 259 -21.11 19.20 -1.14
N SER A 260 -20.31 18.13 -1.22
CA SER A 260 -19.86 17.34 -0.07
C SER A 260 -18.36 17.50 0.19
N ASN A 261 -17.87 16.84 1.24
CA ASN A 261 -16.43 16.72 1.54
C ASN A 261 -15.81 15.48 0.87
N PHE A 262 -16.38 14.99 -0.23
CA PHE A 262 -15.88 13.85 -1.00
C PHE A 262 -15.33 14.32 -2.35
N GLU A 263 -14.35 13.57 -2.87
CA GLU A 263 -13.79 13.81 -4.20
C GLU A 263 -14.53 12.99 -5.27
N ILE A 264 -14.65 13.55 -6.47
CA ILE A 264 -15.16 12.85 -7.66
C ILE A 264 -14.02 12.67 -8.67
N GLY A 265 -13.56 11.44 -8.83
CA GLY A 265 -12.65 11.00 -9.88
C GLY A 265 -13.37 10.39 -11.08
N ILE A 266 -12.59 9.95 -12.08
CA ILE A 266 -13.07 9.36 -13.33
C ILE A 266 -12.80 7.86 -13.35
N HIS A 267 -13.78 7.05 -13.77
CA HIS A 267 -13.64 5.60 -13.97
C HIS A 267 -13.81 5.18 -15.45
N GLY A 268 -13.26 5.98 -16.35
CA GLY A 268 -13.47 5.84 -17.80
C GLY A 268 -14.86 6.25 -18.26
N TYR A 269 -15.14 5.98 -19.53
CA TYR A 269 -16.42 6.32 -20.17
C TYR A 269 -17.43 5.17 -20.09
N ASN A 270 -17.00 3.97 -20.51
CA ASN A 270 -17.84 2.78 -20.71
C ASN A 270 -17.32 1.54 -19.94
N HIS A 271 -16.51 1.76 -18.89
CA HIS A 271 -15.83 0.70 -18.13
C HIS A 271 -14.91 -0.21 -18.98
N ILE A 272 -14.35 0.30 -20.09
CA ILE A 272 -13.31 -0.42 -20.85
C ILE A 272 -11.92 0.11 -20.48
N PRO A 273 -10.97 -0.76 -20.08
CA PRO A 273 -9.56 -0.44 -19.89
C PRO A 273 -8.96 0.37 -21.04
N LEU A 274 -8.18 1.39 -20.67
CA LEU A 274 -7.51 2.25 -21.64
C LEU A 274 -6.19 1.60 -22.06
N THR A 275 -6.25 0.70 -23.03
CA THR A 275 -5.08 -0.02 -23.53
C THR A 275 -5.04 -0.04 -25.05
N ALA A 276 -3.84 -0.17 -25.62
CA ALA A 276 -3.61 -0.12 -27.06
C ALA A 276 -4.24 -1.32 -27.82
N ASP A 277 -4.48 -2.43 -27.14
CA ASP A 277 -5.17 -3.60 -27.70
C ASP A 277 -6.70 -3.42 -27.75
N ARG A 278 -7.27 -2.50 -26.94
CA ARG A 278 -8.71 -2.26 -26.86
C ARG A 278 -9.16 -1.01 -27.61
N TRP A 279 -8.27 -0.05 -27.82
CA TRP A 279 -8.59 1.23 -28.44
C TRP A 279 -7.59 1.62 -29.53
N SER A 280 -8.10 2.11 -30.67
CA SER A 280 -7.28 2.92 -31.57
C SER A 280 -6.97 4.28 -30.95
N ALA A 281 -5.88 4.92 -31.40
CA ALA A 281 -5.51 6.25 -30.94
C ALA A 281 -6.62 7.29 -31.17
N GLU A 282 -7.29 7.23 -32.32
CA GLU A 282 -8.37 8.13 -32.72
C GLU A 282 -9.63 7.89 -31.90
N GLN A 283 -10.00 6.61 -31.69
CA GLN A 283 -11.16 6.24 -30.88
C GLN A 283 -10.99 6.70 -29.43
N LEU A 284 -9.81 6.49 -28.85
CA LEU A 284 -9.52 6.89 -27.49
C LEU A 284 -9.49 8.42 -27.31
N ASP A 285 -8.83 9.15 -28.23
CA ASP A 285 -8.84 10.61 -28.21
C ASP A 285 -10.28 11.16 -28.32
N LEU A 286 -11.11 10.58 -29.20
CA LEU A 286 -12.50 10.99 -29.39
C LEU A 286 -13.35 10.73 -28.14
N VAL A 287 -13.30 9.51 -27.58
CA VAL A 287 -14.16 9.14 -26.44
C VAL A 287 -13.80 9.93 -25.18
N LEU A 288 -12.51 10.17 -24.92
CA LEU A 288 -12.07 10.99 -23.78
C LEU A 288 -12.48 12.45 -23.95
N SER A 289 -12.44 12.98 -25.19
CA SER A 289 -12.92 14.33 -25.49
C SER A 289 -14.43 14.46 -25.23
N ILE A 290 -15.21 13.47 -25.64
CA ILE A 290 -16.66 13.42 -25.40
C ILE A 290 -16.96 13.30 -23.90
N LEU A 291 -16.26 12.42 -23.19
CA LEU A 291 -16.38 12.29 -21.73
C LEU A 291 -16.08 13.62 -21.04
N LYS A 292 -15.03 14.34 -21.45
CA LYS A 292 -14.70 15.67 -20.92
C LYS A 292 -15.81 16.70 -21.12
N ILE A 293 -16.42 16.73 -22.31
CA ILE A 293 -17.55 17.61 -22.61
C ILE A 293 -18.75 17.23 -21.75
N PHE A 294 -19.05 15.94 -21.64
CA PHE A 294 -20.13 15.42 -20.80
C PHE A 294 -19.95 15.85 -19.34
N LEU A 295 -18.77 15.58 -18.74
CA LEU A 295 -18.47 15.94 -17.36
C LEU A 295 -18.62 17.44 -17.12
N ARG A 296 -18.15 18.28 -18.04
CA ARG A 296 -18.30 19.74 -17.95
C ARG A 296 -19.76 20.18 -17.97
N ASN A 297 -20.59 19.56 -18.80
CA ASN A 297 -22.01 19.88 -18.91
C ASN A 297 -22.81 19.39 -17.69
N THR A 298 -22.42 18.25 -17.14
CA THR A 298 -23.11 17.58 -16.03
C THR A 298 -22.70 18.14 -14.66
N LEU A 299 -21.40 18.37 -14.43
CA LEU A 299 -20.82 18.77 -13.14
C LEU A 299 -20.44 20.25 -13.10
N GLY A 300 -20.51 20.96 -14.23
CA GLY A 300 -20.17 22.36 -14.33
C GLY A 300 -18.69 22.60 -14.65
N LYS A 301 -18.36 23.85 -14.98
CA LYS A 301 -17.01 24.26 -15.42
C LYS A 301 -15.98 24.29 -14.29
N SER A 302 -16.41 24.35 -13.04
CA SER A 302 -15.55 24.36 -11.84
C SER A 302 -15.09 22.97 -11.43
N TYR A 303 -15.74 21.91 -11.92
CA TYR A 303 -15.31 20.54 -11.67
C TYR A 303 -14.00 20.25 -12.41
N ILE A 304 -12.99 19.79 -11.67
CA ILE A 304 -11.69 19.39 -12.19
C ILE A 304 -11.37 17.99 -11.66
N PRO A 305 -11.20 16.99 -12.54
CA PRO A 305 -10.81 15.64 -12.12
C PRO A 305 -9.31 15.59 -11.81
N TYR A 306 -8.96 15.21 -10.59
CA TYR A 306 -7.56 15.01 -10.17
C TYR A 306 -7.16 13.53 -10.09
N SER A 307 -8.14 12.64 -10.05
CA SER A 307 -7.93 11.22 -9.81
C SER A 307 -8.67 10.39 -10.86
N TYR A 308 -8.04 9.30 -11.30
CA TYR A 308 -8.61 8.33 -12.21
C TYR A 308 -8.35 6.92 -11.67
N VAL A 309 -9.31 6.01 -11.81
CA VAL A 309 -9.08 4.58 -11.60
C VAL A 309 -9.32 3.89 -12.93
N ALA A 310 -8.38 3.02 -13.30
CA ALA A 310 -8.51 2.24 -14.51
C ALA A 310 -9.63 1.21 -14.37
N PRO A 311 -10.59 1.11 -15.33
CA PRO A 311 -11.51 -0.01 -15.37
C PRO A 311 -10.77 -1.33 -15.33
N ASP A 312 -11.34 -2.34 -14.66
CA ASP A 312 -10.69 -3.62 -14.35
C ASP A 312 -9.33 -3.51 -13.63
N ASN A 313 -8.94 -2.30 -13.19
CA ASN A 313 -7.62 -1.95 -12.71
C ASN A 313 -6.49 -2.12 -13.76
N ILE A 314 -6.83 -2.02 -15.05
CA ILE A 314 -5.93 -2.27 -16.19
C ILE A 314 -5.77 -1.00 -17.04
N ILE A 315 -4.52 -0.60 -17.24
CA ILE A 315 -4.11 0.49 -18.13
C ILE A 315 -2.69 0.20 -18.62
N ASP A 316 -2.31 0.69 -19.79
CA ASP A 316 -0.94 0.68 -20.31
C ASP A 316 -0.42 2.10 -20.52
N LEU A 317 0.86 2.25 -20.89
CA LEU A 317 1.45 3.58 -21.09
C LEU A 317 0.76 4.39 -22.21
N PHE A 318 0.29 3.73 -23.26
CA PHE A 318 -0.50 4.37 -24.32
C PHE A 318 -1.79 4.98 -23.75
N GLY A 319 -2.51 4.23 -22.92
CA GLY A 319 -3.69 4.71 -22.22
C GLY A 319 -3.40 5.86 -21.28
N VAL A 320 -2.30 5.79 -20.50
CA VAL A 320 -1.90 6.87 -19.59
C VAL A 320 -1.62 8.16 -20.37
N GLU A 321 -0.85 8.09 -21.46
CA GLU A 321 -0.52 9.28 -22.28
C GLU A 321 -1.77 9.94 -22.86
N LYS A 322 -2.70 9.15 -23.40
CA LYS A 322 -3.97 9.64 -23.96
C LYS A 322 -4.88 10.24 -22.89
N LEU A 323 -4.94 9.60 -21.73
CA LEU A 323 -5.66 10.10 -20.56
C LEU A 323 -5.12 11.46 -20.12
N LEU A 324 -3.81 11.59 -19.92
CA LEU A 324 -3.18 12.84 -19.46
C LEU A 324 -3.24 13.97 -20.49
N LYS A 325 -3.26 13.65 -21.79
CA LYS A 325 -3.51 14.62 -22.86
C LYS A 325 -4.91 15.22 -22.75
N SER A 326 -5.93 14.39 -22.49
CA SER A 326 -7.32 14.83 -22.39
C SER A 326 -7.63 15.50 -21.04
N PHE A 327 -7.06 14.96 -19.96
CA PHE A 327 -7.27 15.35 -18.57
C PHE A 327 -5.93 15.67 -17.89
N PRO A 328 -5.30 16.81 -18.22
CA PRO A 328 -3.97 17.15 -17.72
C PRO A 328 -3.96 17.48 -16.22
N SER A 329 -5.11 17.59 -15.56
CA SER A 329 -5.22 17.78 -14.11
C SER A 329 -5.04 16.49 -13.31
N ILE A 330 -5.10 15.32 -13.95
CA ILE A 330 -4.95 14.03 -13.26
C ILE A 330 -3.54 13.93 -12.68
N LYS A 331 -3.50 13.62 -11.38
CA LYS A 331 -2.31 13.39 -10.57
C LYS A 331 -2.24 11.97 -10.02
N VAL A 332 -3.35 11.23 -10.03
CA VAL A 332 -3.43 9.86 -9.50
C VAL A 332 -4.10 8.92 -10.50
N ILE A 333 -3.48 7.76 -10.69
CA ILE A 333 -4.02 6.65 -11.47
C ILE A 333 -4.07 5.40 -10.58
N GLY A 334 -5.29 4.96 -10.25
CA GLY A 334 -5.55 3.72 -9.51
C GLY A 334 -5.46 2.48 -10.41
N THR A 335 -4.74 1.47 -9.95
CA THR A 335 -4.43 0.23 -10.71
C THR A 335 -4.38 -1.01 -9.81
N THR A 336 -3.99 -2.17 -10.35
CA THR A 336 -3.86 -3.42 -9.60
C THR A 336 -2.50 -3.52 -8.89
N TYR A 337 -2.48 -3.94 -7.63
CA TYR A 337 -1.21 -4.28 -6.95
C TYR A 337 -0.66 -5.66 -7.36
N ARG A 338 -1.50 -6.55 -7.91
CA ARG A 338 -1.13 -7.96 -8.15
C ARG A 338 -0.31 -8.20 -9.42
N GLY A 339 -0.19 -7.20 -10.29
CA GLY A 339 0.62 -7.34 -11.49
C GLY A 339 2.13 -7.23 -11.22
N ALA A 340 2.92 -7.64 -12.22
CA ALA A 340 4.38 -7.63 -12.19
C ALA A 340 5.01 -6.47 -12.98
N ASN A 341 4.19 -5.55 -13.49
CA ASN A 341 4.65 -4.40 -14.27
C ASN A 341 4.77 -3.14 -13.40
N THR A 342 5.40 -2.10 -13.95
CA THR A 342 5.58 -0.80 -13.31
C THR A 342 4.25 -0.15 -12.89
N LEU A 343 3.19 -0.37 -13.66
CA LEU A 343 1.84 0.14 -13.36
C LEU A 343 1.15 -0.62 -12.23
N SER A 344 1.80 -1.64 -11.67
CA SER A 344 1.34 -2.38 -10.49
C SER A 344 2.12 -2.01 -9.23
N GLU A 345 2.98 -1.00 -9.30
CA GLU A 345 3.81 -0.49 -8.20
C GLU A 345 3.43 0.96 -7.91
N PHE A 346 3.72 1.43 -6.70
CA PHE A 346 3.76 2.87 -6.45
C PHE A 346 4.91 3.46 -7.26
N GLU A 347 4.59 4.34 -8.19
CA GLU A 347 5.52 4.88 -9.17
C GLU A 347 5.11 6.27 -9.64
N ILE A 348 6.08 7.10 -10.02
CA ILE A 348 5.82 8.39 -10.67
C ILE A 348 6.05 8.23 -12.18
N LEU A 349 5.02 8.55 -12.97
CA LEU A 349 5.11 8.59 -14.42
C LEU A 349 5.15 10.04 -14.90
N PHE A 350 5.95 10.28 -15.94
CA PHE A 350 6.04 11.57 -16.65
C PHE A 350 6.32 12.77 -15.72
N ASP A 351 6.97 12.52 -14.58
CA ASP A 351 7.22 13.48 -13.50
C ASP A 351 5.98 14.27 -13.04
N LYS A 352 4.80 13.63 -13.12
CA LYS A 352 3.53 14.33 -12.94
C LYS A 352 2.45 13.53 -12.25
N VAL A 353 2.33 12.24 -12.56
CA VAL A 353 1.24 11.40 -12.09
C VAL A 353 1.77 10.26 -11.25
N VAL A 354 1.09 9.95 -10.16
CA VAL A 354 1.39 8.81 -9.30
C VAL A 354 0.48 7.64 -9.66
N VAL A 355 1.10 6.48 -9.88
CA VAL A 355 0.40 5.20 -9.91
C VAL A 355 0.15 4.77 -8.47
N VAL A 356 -1.11 4.51 -8.14
CA VAL A 356 -1.56 4.12 -6.80
C VAL A 356 -2.23 2.75 -6.91
N PRO A 357 -1.48 1.66 -6.74
CA PRO A 357 -2.06 0.33 -6.84
C PRO A 357 -2.96 0.02 -5.64
N ARG A 358 -4.06 -0.68 -5.92
CA ARG A 358 -5.03 -1.21 -4.96
C ARG A 358 -4.40 -2.28 -4.07
N THR A 359 -3.91 -1.86 -2.89
CA THR A 359 -3.25 -2.77 -1.95
C THR A 359 -4.26 -3.67 -1.24
N THR A 360 -5.45 -3.16 -0.92
CA THR A 360 -6.53 -3.92 -0.28
C THR A 360 -7.88 -3.55 -0.90
N TYR A 361 -8.85 -4.47 -0.87
CA TYR A 361 -10.15 -4.24 -1.51
C TYR A 361 -11.27 -5.16 -1.05
N GLY A 362 -12.51 -4.74 -1.31
CA GLY A 362 -13.74 -5.50 -1.02
C GLY A 362 -14.34 -5.15 0.34
N TYR A 363 -15.16 -6.05 0.89
CA TYR A 363 -15.79 -5.90 2.21
C TYR A 363 -15.38 -6.99 3.19
N TYR A 364 -14.94 -8.14 2.67
CA TYR A 364 -14.59 -9.33 3.42
C TYR A 364 -13.66 -10.22 2.56
N PRO A 365 -12.98 -11.23 3.12
CA PRO A 365 -12.85 -11.53 4.55
C PRO A 365 -12.05 -10.46 5.31
N GLU A 366 -12.48 -10.12 6.53
CA GLU A 366 -11.81 -9.13 7.40
C GLU A 366 -10.30 -9.41 7.55
N ASP A 367 -9.92 -10.67 7.79
CA ASP A 367 -8.52 -11.06 7.91
C ASP A 367 -7.69 -10.73 6.67
N THR A 368 -8.25 -10.88 5.47
CA THR A 368 -7.52 -10.54 4.24
C THR A 368 -7.37 -9.02 4.09
N LEU A 369 -8.38 -8.26 4.49
CA LEU A 369 -8.32 -6.80 4.47
C LEU A 369 -7.23 -6.27 5.41
N ILE A 370 -7.19 -6.79 6.65
CA ILE A 370 -6.16 -6.44 7.64
C ILE A 370 -4.78 -6.85 7.14
N ALA A 371 -4.61 -8.09 6.66
CA ALA A 371 -3.32 -8.61 6.21
C ALA A 371 -2.70 -7.72 5.14
N ASN A 372 -3.47 -7.44 4.09
CA ASN A 372 -3.01 -6.64 2.96
C ASN A 372 -2.65 -5.20 3.39
N SER A 373 -3.48 -4.59 4.24
CA SER A 373 -3.21 -3.25 4.76
C SER A 373 -1.95 -3.22 5.62
N VAL A 374 -1.79 -4.16 6.56
CA VAL A 374 -0.64 -4.19 7.47
C VAL A 374 0.66 -4.50 6.71
N LEU A 375 0.64 -5.40 5.74
CA LEU A 375 1.80 -5.68 4.88
C LEU A 375 2.19 -4.46 4.04
N ALA A 376 1.22 -3.68 3.54
CA ALA A 376 1.48 -2.42 2.86
C ALA A 376 2.07 -1.36 3.81
N LEU A 377 1.56 -1.27 5.05
CA LEU A 377 2.10 -0.40 6.10
C LEU A 377 3.55 -0.75 6.41
N MET A 378 3.89 -2.03 6.56
CA MET A 378 5.28 -2.47 6.77
C MET A 378 6.24 -2.02 5.65
N SER A 379 5.72 -1.84 4.42
CA SER A 379 6.53 -1.47 3.27
C SER A 379 6.73 0.04 3.14
N LEU A 380 5.66 0.82 3.09
CA LEU A 380 5.69 2.27 2.79
C LEU A 380 4.97 3.14 3.84
N GLY A 381 4.38 2.51 4.86
CA GLY A 381 3.51 3.17 5.84
C GLY A 381 2.27 3.82 5.22
N THR A 382 1.71 3.19 4.18
CA THR A 382 0.44 3.53 3.53
C THR A 382 -0.28 2.26 3.08
N TYR A 383 -1.60 2.34 2.95
CA TYR A 383 -2.43 1.38 2.20
C TYR A 383 -3.48 2.14 1.40
N GLN A 384 -4.01 1.51 0.35
CA GLN A 384 -4.97 2.12 -0.57
C GLN A 384 -6.13 1.15 -0.75
N TYR A 385 -7.30 1.56 -0.28
CA TYR A 385 -8.47 0.70 -0.11
C TYR A 385 -9.47 0.95 -1.22
N PHE A 386 -9.94 -0.10 -1.90
CA PHE A 386 -10.89 0.02 -3.00
C PHE A 386 -12.13 -0.83 -2.74
N LEU A 387 -13.30 -0.33 -3.11
CA LEU A 387 -14.57 -1.04 -2.95
C LEU A 387 -15.53 -0.65 -4.06
N HIS A 388 -16.48 -1.53 -4.37
CA HIS A 388 -17.55 -1.22 -5.32
C HIS A 388 -18.92 -1.43 -4.67
N PRO A 389 -19.93 -0.64 -5.03
CA PRO A 389 -21.29 -0.83 -4.52
C PRO A 389 -21.92 -2.14 -4.98
N ASP A 390 -21.54 -2.64 -6.16
CA ASP A 390 -22.06 -3.88 -6.76
C ASP A 390 -21.35 -5.15 -6.27
N ASP A 391 -20.35 -5.04 -5.38
CA ASP A 391 -19.65 -6.19 -4.77
C ASP A 391 -20.64 -7.21 -4.19
N LEU A 392 -21.78 -6.76 -3.65
CA LEU A 392 -22.84 -7.62 -3.12
C LEU A 392 -23.34 -8.65 -4.16
N PHE A 393 -23.36 -8.30 -5.45
CA PHE A 393 -23.91 -9.12 -6.54
C PHE A 393 -22.86 -9.92 -7.29
N SER A 394 -21.58 -9.62 -7.07
CA SER A 394 -20.47 -10.22 -7.78
C SER A 394 -20.17 -11.61 -7.24
N LYS A 395 -20.17 -12.63 -8.11
CA LYS A 395 -19.83 -14.01 -7.70
C LYS A 395 -18.35 -14.20 -7.41
N ASP A 396 -17.49 -13.38 -8.00
CA ASP A 396 -16.05 -13.39 -7.81
C ASP A 396 -15.61 -12.62 -6.56
N ARG A 397 -16.33 -11.56 -6.17
CA ARG A 397 -16.02 -10.71 -5.00
C ARG A 397 -16.90 -11.03 -3.79
N ASN A 398 -18.09 -11.59 -3.99
CA ASN A 398 -18.95 -12.15 -2.96
C ASN A 398 -19.20 -13.67 -3.17
N PRO A 399 -18.15 -14.52 -3.22
CA PRO A 399 -18.29 -15.95 -3.51
C PRO A 399 -19.09 -16.70 -2.43
N ASP A 400 -19.08 -16.23 -1.18
CA ASP A 400 -19.77 -16.86 -0.05
C ASP A 400 -21.25 -16.47 0.04
N GLY A 401 -21.74 -15.58 -0.84
CA GLY A 401 -23.12 -15.10 -0.84
C GLY A 401 -23.50 -14.36 0.45
N LYS A 402 -22.56 -13.60 1.02
CA LYS A 402 -22.77 -12.75 2.19
C LYS A 402 -23.89 -11.74 1.95
N THR A 403 -24.70 -11.52 2.97
CA THR A 403 -25.70 -10.46 3.01
C THR A 403 -25.04 -9.09 3.09
N TRP A 404 -25.77 -8.02 2.75
CA TRP A 404 -25.25 -6.66 2.91
C TRP A 404 -24.88 -6.37 4.35
N LYS A 405 -25.71 -6.78 5.32
CA LYS A 405 -25.43 -6.62 6.74
C LYS A 405 -24.10 -7.26 7.14
N GLU A 406 -23.83 -8.50 6.73
CA GLU A 406 -22.56 -9.17 7.01
C GLU A 406 -21.36 -8.45 6.37
N MET A 407 -21.49 -8.01 5.12
CA MET A 407 -20.45 -7.26 4.41
C MET A 407 -20.18 -5.90 5.09
N TYR A 408 -21.23 -5.18 5.48
CA TYR A 408 -21.15 -3.90 6.16
C TYR A 408 -20.50 -4.04 7.54
N GLU A 409 -20.90 -5.06 8.32
CA GLU A 409 -20.31 -5.35 9.63
C GLU A 409 -18.82 -5.71 9.51
N SER A 410 -18.44 -6.55 8.54
CA SER A 410 -17.03 -6.89 8.25
C SER A 410 -16.21 -5.64 7.90
N LEU A 411 -16.71 -4.78 7.01
CA LEU A 411 -16.04 -3.52 6.68
C LEU A 411 -15.90 -2.61 7.90
N ARG A 412 -16.96 -2.47 8.69
CA ARG A 412 -16.95 -1.65 9.91
C ARG A 412 -15.95 -2.16 10.94
N ASN A 413 -15.84 -3.49 11.12
CA ASN A 413 -14.87 -4.11 12.02
C ASN A 413 -13.44 -3.88 11.55
N PHE A 414 -13.17 -4.07 10.25
CA PHE A 414 -11.87 -3.74 9.66
C PHE A 414 -11.49 -2.28 9.95
N LEU A 415 -12.38 -1.33 9.65
CA LEU A 415 -12.13 0.11 9.88
C LEU A 415 -11.89 0.42 11.36
N SER A 416 -12.64 -0.23 12.26
CA SER A 416 -12.45 -0.12 13.70
C SER A 416 -11.09 -0.64 14.14
N THR A 417 -10.70 -1.83 13.69
CA THR A 417 -9.40 -2.44 13.97
C THR A 417 -8.27 -1.54 13.46
N MET A 418 -8.34 -1.06 12.22
CA MET A 418 -7.30 -0.18 11.66
C MET A 418 -7.21 1.15 12.40
N LYS A 419 -8.34 1.77 12.79
CA LYS A 419 -8.35 3.03 13.56
C LYS A 419 -7.82 2.85 14.98
N GLN A 420 -8.15 1.74 15.63
CA GLN A 420 -7.69 1.43 16.98
C GLN A 420 -6.17 1.15 17.01
N TYR A 421 -5.70 0.31 16.09
CA TYR A 421 -4.31 -0.14 16.10
C TYR A 421 -3.37 0.79 15.37
N TYR A 422 -3.81 1.56 14.37
CA TYR A 422 -2.96 2.47 13.59
C TYR A 422 -3.56 3.90 13.53
N PRO A 423 -3.86 4.54 14.68
CA PRO A 423 -4.58 5.82 14.73
C PRO A 423 -3.78 7.00 14.16
N PHE A 424 -2.47 6.83 13.97
CA PHE A 424 -1.59 7.84 13.38
C PHE A 424 -1.78 8.01 11.86
N LEU A 425 -2.49 7.09 11.20
CA LEU A 425 -2.71 7.15 9.76
C LEU A 425 -3.71 8.24 9.38
N ARG A 426 -3.33 9.07 8.42
CA ARG A 426 -4.17 10.18 7.94
C ARG A 426 -4.99 9.71 6.75
N ASN A 427 -6.31 9.75 6.89
CA ASN A 427 -7.20 9.53 5.77
C ASN A 427 -7.26 10.80 4.90
N GLN A 428 -7.10 10.64 3.59
CA GLN A 428 -7.07 11.72 2.61
C GLN A 428 -7.85 11.34 1.35
N TRP A 429 -8.27 12.33 0.57
CA TRP A 429 -8.72 12.07 -0.80
C TRP A 429 -7.62 11.42 -1.62
N ALA A 430 -7.98 10.68 -2.66
CA ALA A 430 -7.01 10.06 -3.56
C ALA A 430 -6.02 11.08 -4.11
N SER A 431 -6.47 12.26 -4.55
CA SER A 431 -5.57 13.32 -5.04
C SER A 431 -4.63 13.88 -3.97
N GLU A 432 -5.12 14.10 -2.75
CA GLU A 432 -4.31 14.52 -1.60
C GLU A 432 -3.25 13.45 -1.26
N SER A 433 -3.63 12.17 -1.24
CA SER A 433 -2.71 11.05 -1.02
C SER A 433 -1.68 10.94 -2.14
N GLY A 434 -2.11 11.16 -3.39
CA GLY A 434 -1.24 11.28 -4.56
C GLY A 434 -0.17 12.35 -4.42
N ASP A 435 -0.56 13.55 -3.97
CA ASP A 435 0.40 14.63 -3.71
C ASP A 435 1.40 14.23 -2.61
N VAL A 436 0.95 13.56 -1.54
CA VAL A 436 1.84 13.05 -0.48
C VAL A 436 2.82 11.98 -1.00
N ILE A 437 2.34 11.02 -1.80
CA ILE A 437 3.16 9.95 -2.38
C ILE A 437 4.16 10.52 -3.41
N TYR A 438 3.72 11.45 -4.26
CA TYR A 438 4.59 12.15 -5.20
C TYR A 438 5.74 12.82 -4.45
N THR A 439 5.39 13.57 -3.40
CA THR A 439 6.35 14.28 -2.58
C THR A 439 7.30 13.32 -1.85
N PHE A 440 6.78 12.20 -1.33
CA PHE A 440 7.59 11.16 -0.68
C PHE A 440 8.73 10.64 -1.59
N PHE A 441 8.43 10.37 -2.86
CA PHE A 441 9.45 9.84 -3.78
C PHE A 441 10.40 10.91 -4.34
N LYS A 442 9.91 12.14 -4.57
CA LYS A 442 10.68 13.23 -5.19
C LYS A 442 11.55 13.98 -4.19
N GLU A 443 11.06 14.19 -2.97
CA GLU A 443 11.69 15.03 -1.97
C GLU A 443 12.34 14.16 -0.88
N ARG A 444 13.34 13.38 -1.29
CA ARG A 444 14.01 12.38 -0.44
C ARG A 444 14.77 13.05 0.71
N PRO A 445 14.58 12.59 1.97
CA PRO A 445 15.33 13.10 3.09
C PRO A 445 16.81 12.66 3.05
N ILE A 446 17.69 13.52 3.55
CA ILE A 446 19.09 13.17 3.80
C ILE A 446 19.18 12.66 5.23
N ILE A 447 19.42 11.36 5.40
CA ILE A 447 19.53 10.70 6.70
C ILE A 447 21.00 10.45 6.99
N LYS A 448 21.50 11.04 8.07
CA LYS A 448 22.85 10.81 8.57
C LYS A 448 22.85 10.15 9.93
N LYS A 449 23.86 9.30 10.17
CA LYS A 449 24.06 8.56 11.42
C LYS A 449 25.43 8.89 11.98
N GLU A 450 25.48 9.22 13.26
CA GLU A 450 26.72 9.36 14.03
C GLU A 450 26.64 8.48 15.29
N SER A 451 27.73 8.40 16.04
CA SER A 451 27.74 7.61 17.28
C SER A 451 26.69 8.13 18.27
N GLY A 452 25.61 7.37 18.45
CA GLY A 452 24.52 7.71 19.37
C GLY A 452 23.48 8.70 18.83
N SER A 453 23.55 9.10 17.55
CA SER A 453 22.58 10.03 16.97
C SER A 453 22.19 9.71 15.52
N ILE A 454 20.98 10.14 15.15
CA ILE A 454 20.50 10.20 13.77
C ILE A 454 20.07 11.64 13.51
N SER A 455 20.49 12.20 12.38
CA SER A 455 19.94 13.45 11.87
C SER A 455 19.21 13.22 10.55
N VAL A 456 18.08 13.87 10.39
CA VAL A 456 17.29 13.87 9.16
C VAL A 456 17.18 15.30 8.68
N SER A 457 17.65 15.57 7.47
CA SER A 457 17.64 16.91 6.86
C SER A 457 16.82 16.91 5.58
N LEU A 458 15.93 17.87 5.47
CA LEU A 458 15.18 18.19 4.26
C LEU A 458 15.80 19.45 3.63
N PRO A 459 16.25 19.38 2.37
CA PRO A 459 16.62 20.56 1.60
C PRO A 459 15.61 21.70 1.69
N ILE A 460 16.09 22.95 1.59
CA ILE A 460 15.23 24.13 1.58
C ILE A 460 14.21 24.01 0.44
N GLY A 461 12.94 24.28 0.74
CA GLY A 461 11.83 24.17 -0.21
C GLY A 461 11.12 22.80 -0.21
N TYR A 462 11.66 21.79 0.48
CA TYR A 462 10.95 20.52 0.66
C TYR A 462 9.82 20.66 1.67
N HIS A 463 8.74 19.92 1.42
CA HIS A 463 7.50 20.02 2.17
C HIS A 463 7.58 19.31 3.53
N LEU A 464 6.96 19.96 4.51
CA LEU A 464 6.71 19.45 5.86
C LEU A 464 5.20 19.35 6.10
N PRO A 465 4.74 18.48 7.02
CA PRO A 465 5.54 17.54 7.81
C PRO A 465 6.00 16.29 7.02
N ARG A 466 7.00 15.59 7.56
CA ARG A 466 7.43 14.24 7.12
C ARG A 466 7.25 13.24 8.23
N TYR A 467 7.03 11.97 7.88
CA TYR A 467 6.74 10.92 8.85
C TYR A 467 7.74 9.79 8.77
N TYR A 468 8.05 9.18 9.91
CA TYR A 468 9.04 8.13 10.02
C TYR A 468 8.61 7.04 10.99
N TYR A 469 8.95 5.79 10.64
CA TYR A 469 9.13 4.71 11.61
C TYR A 469 10.52 4.86 12.22
N LEU A 470 10.60 5.28 13.47
CA LEU A 470 11.83 5.32 14.27
C LEU A 470 11.84 4.11 15.20
N ARG A 471 12.93 3.34 15.19
CA ARG A 471 13.19 2.31 16.19
C ARG A 471 14.38 2.69 17.04
N VAL A 472 14.15 2.77 18.34
CA VAL A 472 15.15 3.18 19.31
C VAL A 472 14.92 2.43 20.61
N SER A 473 15.99 1.83 21.14
CA SER A 473 15.98 1.19 22.45
C SER A 473 16.55 2.13 23.50
N GLY A 474 15.85 2.25 24.63
CA GLY A 474 16.22 3.12 25.74
C GLY A 474 15.74 4.57 25.58
N PRO A 475 16.08 5.44 26.54
CA PRO A 475 15.80 6.88 26.45
C PRO A 475 16.47 7.51 25.23
N PHE A 476 15.86 8.57 24.72
CA PHE A 476 16.41 9.41 23.66
C PHE A 476 15.80 10.81 23.74
N THR A 477 16.43 11.76 23.08
CA THR A 477 15.93 13.12 22.87
C THR A 477 15.59 13.33 21.39
N LEU A 478 14.53 14.09 21.13
CA LEU A 478 14.03 14.42 19.80
C LEU A 478 13.96 15.95 19.63
N TYR A 479 14.59 16.46 18.58
CA TYR A 479 14.54 17.87 18.18
C TYR A 479 14.02 17.99 16.74
N GLY A 480 13.31 19.08 16.41
CA GLY A 480 12.80 19.35 15.06
C GLY A 480 11.66 18.43 14.61
N GLY A 481 11.03 17.72 15.55
CA GLY A 481 9.90 16.85 15.32
C GLY A 481 9.18 16.50 16.63
N LYS A 482 8.10 15.74 16.50
CA LYS A 482 7.27 15.27 17.64
C LYS A 482 6.88 13.80 17.45
N ILE A 483 6.71 13.10 18.57
CA ILE A 483 6.16 11.74 18.58
C ILE A 483 4.65 11.83 18.38
N VAL A 484 4.12 11.15 17.37
CA VAL A 484 2.67 11.08 17.13
C VAL A 484 2.05 9.79 17.64
N TYR A 485 2.84 8.72 17.75
CA TYR A 485 2.40 7.45 18.32
C TYR A 485 3.59 6.55 18.73
N SER A 486 3.38 5.60 19.64
CA SER A 486 4.42 4.65 20.08
C SER A 486 3.84 3.26 20.36
N TYR A 487 4.57 2.23 19.90
CA TYR A 487 4.34 0.80 20.19
C TYR A 487 5.52 0.23 21.00
N GLY A 488 6.03 1.00 21.97
CA GLY A 488 7.24 0.65 22.70
C GLY A 488 8.49 1.18 21.98
N ASN A 489 9.30 0.30 21.39
CA ASN A 489 10.53 0.71 20.70
C ASN A 489 10.30 1.21 19.27
N LEU A 490 9.16 0.91 18.64
CA LEU A 490 8.73 1.51 17.38
C LEU A 490 7.90 2.76 17.65
N ILE A 491 8.39 3.89 17.14
CA ILE A 491 7.85 5.22 17.39
C ILE A 491 7.54 5.85 16.04
N ILE A 492 6.34 6.43 15.93
CA ILE A 492 5.94 7.20 14.78
C ILE A 492 6.29 8.66 15.06
N VAL A 493 7.16 9.22 14.22
CA VAL A 493 7.66 10.59 14.38
C VAL A 493 7.18 11.45 13.23
N GLU A 494 6.68 12.63 13.56
CA GLU A 494 6.40 13.72 12.63
C GLU A 494 7.53 14.74 12.71
N GLN A 495 8.31 14.88 11.65
CA GLN A 495 9.27 15.96 11.48
C GLN A 495 8.54 17.25 11.13
N THR A 496 8.80 18.30 11.91
CA THR A 496 8.13 19.61 11.80
C THR A 496 9.08 20.73 11.40
N GLU A 497 10.39 20.46 11.37
CA GLU A 497 11.43 21.39 10.94
C GLU A 497 12.32 20.75 9.86
N ASN A 498 13.02 21.56 9.06
CA ASN A 498 13.91 21.06 8.01
C ASN A 498 15.02 20.15 8.54
N LYS A 499 15.39 20.27 9.83
CA LYS A 499 16.34 19.38 10.48
C LYS A 499 15.69 18.74 11.70
N MET A 500 15.70 17.41 11.74
CA MET A 500 15.29 16.61 12.89
C MET A 500 16.50 15.86 13.43
N GLU A 501 16.67 15.81 14.75
CA GLU A 501 17.73 15.06 15.40
C GLU A 501 17.18 14.12 16.47
N ILE A 502 17.69 12.90 16.48
CA ILE A 502 17.44 11.88 17.50
C ILE A 502 18.78 11.58 18.17
N ARG A 503 18.87 11.72 19.50
CA ARG A 503 20.10 11.43 20.26
C ARG A 503 19.79 10.49 21.42
N LYS A 504 20.49 9.37 21.51
CA LYS A 504 20.40 8.42 22.62
C LYS A 504 21.09 8.95 23.88
#